data_AF-A0A1G2QX98-F1
#
_entry.id   AF-A0A1G2QX98-F1
#
_cell.length_a   1.000
_cell.length_b   1.000
_cell.length_c   1.000
_cell.angle_alpha   90.00
_cell.angle_beta   90.00
_cell.angle_gamma   90.00
#
_symmetry.space_group_name_H-M   'P 1'
#
loop_
_entity.id
_entity.type
_entity.pdbx_description
1 polymer ?
#
loop_
_entity_poly.entity_id
_entity_poly.type
_entity_poly.pdbx_seq_one_letter_code
_entity_poly.pdbx_strand_id
1 'polypeptide(L)'
;MLASVKLARFSKVYSKTIISCALFFLTIYDIVTDTEIQEIFMAISPFIIASISADGFIARNSSHLSLEWTSKEDTQFFVKRTKQAGVIVMGLNTYKTIGKPLPERLNIVYSNTEKNFPGAEVTEADPGDLLADLEKRGYKEVAICGGSSIYTMFMERRLIKKLYLTIEPVVFGEGLKLFQKEIDAKLDLRAVEKLNDNTVLLEYNIQ
;
A
#
# COMPACT_ATOMS: atom_id res chain seq x y z
N MET A 1 -4.80 -8.97 38.61
CA MET A 1 -6.09 -8.87 39.31
C MET A 1 -7.26 -8.52 38.38
N LEU A 2 -7.09 -7.65 37.37
CA LEU A 2 -8.14 -7.32 36.39
C LEU A 2 -8.49 -8.46 35.40
N ALA A 3 -7.55 -9.35 35.07
CA ALA A 3 -7.79 -10.49 34.19
C ALA A 3 -8.82 -11.48 34.76
N SER A 4 -8.74 -11.73 36.08
CA SER A 4 -9.58 -12.72 36.79
C SER A 4 -11.07 -12.36 36.80
N VAL A 5 -11.41 -11.06 36.72
CA VAL A 5 -12.80 -10.57 36.79
C VAL A 5 -13.49 -10.63 35.42
N LYS A 6 -12.75 -10.48 34.30
CA LYS A 6 -13.30 -10.63 32.95
C LYS A 6 -13.62 -12.09 32.61
N LEU A 7 -12.77 -13.04 33.03
CA LEU A 7 -12.97 -14.48 32.78
C LEU A 7 -14.26 -15.04 33.38
N ALA A 8 -14.69 -14.55 34.55
CA ALA A 8 -15.91 -15.00 35.20
C ALA A 8 -17.18 -14.66 34.39
N ARG A 9 -17.19 -13.55 33.65
CA ARG A 9 -18.32 -13.14 32.78
C ARG A 9 -18.39 -13.92 31.47
N PHE A 10 -17.26 -14.40 30.93
CA PHE A 10 -17.21 -15.14 29.67
C PHE A 10 -17.63 -16.61 29.81
N SER A 11 -17.38 -17.23 30.97
CA SER A 11 -17.70 -18.65 31.23
C SER A 11 -19.20 -18.99 31.23
N LYS A 12 -20.08 -17.99 31.29
CA LYS A 12 -21.54 -18.19 31.43
C LYS A 12 -22.28 -18.32 30.10
N VAL A 13 -21.62 -18.06 28.97
CA VAL A 13 -22.28 -17.94 27.65
C VAL A 13 -21.79 -18.97 26.63
N TYR A 14 -20.61 -19.58 26.82
CA TYR A 14 -20.00 -20.45 25.80
C TYR A 14 -19.55 -21.81 26.35
N SER A 15 -19.68 -22.84 25.51
CA SER A 15 -19.24 -24.22 25.79
C SER A 15 -17.74 -24.30 26.13
N LYS A 16 -17.36 -25.25 27.00
CA LYS A 16 -15.98 -25.51 27.42
C LYS A 16 -15.00 -25.66 26.24
N THR A 17 -15.47 -26.14 25.08
CA THR A 17 -14.66 -26.28 23.85
C THR A 17 -14.28 -24.94 23.23
N ILE A 18 -15.18 -23.96 23.22
CA ILE A 18 -14.95 -22.62 22.66
C ILE A 18 -13.98 -21.83 23.54
N ILE A 19 -14.09 -22.01 24.87
CA ILE A 19 -13.18 -21.41 25.85
C ILE A 19 -11.77 -22.00 25.70
N SER A 20 -11.64 -23.30 25.42
CA SER A 20 -10.34 -23.94 25.16
C SER A 20 -9.68 -23.40 23.90
N CYS A 21 -10.42 -23.16 22.81
CA CYS A 21 -9.87 -22.52 21.60
C CYS A 21 -9.48 -21.07 21.87
N ALA A 22 -10.31 -20.29 22.57
CA ALA A 22 -10.01 -18.89 22.88
C ALA A 22 -8.79 -18.74 23.80
N LEU A 23 -8.62 -19.63 24.79
CA LEU A 23 -7.42 -19.64 25.63
C LEU A 23 -6.18 -20.12 24.87
N PHE A 24 -6.30 -21.05 23.93
CA PHE A 24 -5.19 -21.48 23.06
C PHE A 24 -4.75 -20.34 22.13
N PHE A 25 -5.71 -19.57 21.59
CA PHE A 25 -5.43 -18.35 20.83
C PHE A 25 -4.74 -17.28 21.69
N LEU A 26 -5.18 -17.07 22.93
CA LEU A 26 -4.57 -16.10 23.84
C LEU A 26 -3.17 -16.51 24.32
N THR A 27 -2.91 -17.80 24.53
CA THR A 27 -1.57 -18.28 24.94
C THR A 27 -0.58 -18.30 23.79
N ILE A 28 -1.02 -18.53 22.55
CA ILE A 28 -0.15 -18.36 21.36
C ILE A 28 0.18 -16.87 21.16
N TYR A 29 -0.78 -15.97 21.43
CA TYR A 29 -0.59 -14.52 21.32
C TYR A 29 0.52 -13.98 22.25
N ASP A 30 0.67 -14.57 23.44
CA ASP A 30 1.70 -14.16 24.41
C ASP A 30 3.10 -14.75 24.11
N ILE A 31 3.22 -15.76 23.22
CA ILE A 31 4.47 -16.51 22.96
C ILE A 31 5.13 -16.10 21.63
N VAL A 32 4.35 -15.66 20.65
CA VAL A 32 4.86 -15.23 19.34
C VAL A 32 5.04 -13.72 19.36
N THR A 33 6.27 -13.26 19.16
CA THR A 33 6.63 -11.84 19.09
C THR A 33 5.63 -11.05 18.22
N ASP A 34 5.06 -10.01 18.83
CA ASP A 34 3.92 -9.16 18.39
C ASP A 34 3.91 -8.75 16.91
N THR A 35 5.05 -8.73 16.22
CA THR A 35 5.19 -8.22 14.85
C THR A 35 4.67 -9.20 13.78
N GLU A 36 4.97 -10.50 13.89
CA GLU A 36 4.62 -11.47 12.84
C GLU A 36 3.11 -11.80 12.81
N ILE A 37 2.42 -11.73 13.96
CA ILE A 37 0.97 -11.95 14.01
C ILE A 37 0.19 -10.67 13.67
N GLN A 38 0.71 -9.47 13.95
CA GLN A 38 0.11 -8.22 13.47
C GLN A 38 0.13 -8.14 11.95
N GLU A 39 1.21 -8.56 11.29
CA GLU A 39 1.29 -8.62 9.82
C GLU A 39 0.21 -9.52 9.19
N ILE A 40 -0.22 -10.57 9.90
CA ILE A 40 -1.24 -11.54 9.45
C ILE A 40 -2.67 -11.01 9.64
N PHE A 41 -2.89 -10.00 10.51
CA PHE A 41 -4.23 -9.48 10.85
C PHE A 41 -4.37 -7.95 10.73
N MET A 42 -3.60 -7.29 9.86
CA MET A 42 -3.89 -5.90 9.52
C MET A 42 -5.22 -5.80 8.74
N ALA A 43 -6.18 -5.05 9.28
CA ALA A 43 -7.44 -4.76 8.59
C ALA A 43 -7.28 -3.66 7.54
N ILE A 44 -6.23 -2.84 7.65
CA ILE A 44 -5.84 -1.88 6.61
C ILE A 44 -5.32 -2.62 5.35
N SER A 45 -5.82 -2.21 4.19
CA SER A 45 -5.52 -2.85 2.90
C SER A 45 -4.68 -1.93 2.01
N PRO A 46 -3.34 -2.02 2.06
CA PRO A 46 -2.47 -1.27 1.18
C PRO A 46 -2.47 -1.85 -0.24
N PHE A 47 -2.40 -0.97 -1.23
CA PHE A 47 -2.32 -1.35 -2.64
C PHE A 47 -1.30 -0.47 -3.39
N ILE A 48 -0.64 -1.04 -4.39
CA ILE A 48 0.16 -0.27 -5.34
C ILE A 48 -0.74 0.24 -6.45
N ILE A 49 -0.53 1.48 -6.87
CA ILE A 49 -1.14 2.05 -8.07
C ILE A 49 -0.06 2.72 -8.91
N ALA A 50 0.14 2.24 -10.14
CA ALA A 50 1.20 2.71 -11.02
C ALA A 50 0.80 2.63 -12.49
N SER A 51 1.24 3.62 -13.26
CA SER A 51 1.25 3.56 -14.72
C SER A 51 2.60 3.00 -15.17
N ILE A 52 2.59 2.10 -16.15
CA ILE A 52 3.77 1.46 -16.75
C ILE A 52 3.73 1.60 -18.27
N SER A 53 4.90 1.76 -18.87
CA SER A 53 5.09 1.60 -20.31
C SER A 53 4.81 0.15 -20.73
N ALA A 54 4.57 -0.09 -22.02
CA ALA A 54 4.33 -1.42 -22.57
C ALA A 54 5.50 -2.39 -22.34
N ASP A 55 6.70 -1.87 -22.11
CA ASP A 55 7.93 -2.60 -21.78
C ASP A 55 8.29 -2.59 -20.27
N GLY A 56 7.39 -2.12 -19.40
CA GLY A 56 7.46 -2.36 -17.95
C GLY A 56 8.21 -1.29 -17.12
N PHE A 57 8.37 -0.08 -17.64
CA PHE A 57 9.01 1.03 -16.93
C PHE A 57 7.98 2.04 -16.40
N ILE A 58 8.23 2.61 -15.22
CA ILE A 58 7.39 3.65 -14.60
C ILE A 58 7.87 5.07 -14.92
N ALA A 59 9.08 5.21 -15.47
CA ALA A 59 9.67 6.50 -15.85
C ALA A 59 10.94 6.26 -16.68
N ARG A 60 11.35 7.25 -17.49
CA ARG A 60 12.66 7.24 -18.17
C ARG A 60 13.83 7.48 -17.21
N ASN A 61 13.62 8.35 -16.22
CA ASN A 61 14.59 8.67 -15.17
C ASN A 61 13.84 9.27 -13.95
N SER A 62 14.57 9.64 -12.89
CA SER A 62 13.98 10.14 -11.64
C SER A 62 13.23 11.47 -11.74
N SER A 63 13.42 12.23 -12.82
CA SER A 63 12.83 13.56 -13.03
C SER A 63 11.78 13.58 -14.14
N HIS A 64 11.49 12.43 -14.76
CA HIS A 64 10.49 12.31 -15.82
C HIS A 64 9.08 12.50 -15.25
N LEU A 65 8.34 13.47 -15.77
CA LEU A 65 7.00 13.81 -15.26
C LEU A 65 5.99 12.78 -15.77
N SER A 66 5.20 12.18 -14.87
CA SER A 66 4.22 11.15 -15.28
C SER A 66 3.21 11.68 -16.29
N LEU A 67 2.74 12.91 -16.10
CA LEU A 67 1.75 13.57 -16.97
C LEU A 67 2.23 13.80 -18.40
N GLU A 68 3.52 13.63 -18.72
CA GLU A 68 4.04 13.75 -20.09
C GLU A 68 3.69 12.53 -20.96
N TRP A 69 3.34 11.39 -20.37
CA TRP A 69 3.13 10.14 -21.09
C TRP A 69 1.93 9.32 -20.62
N THR A 70 1.37 9.62 -19.45
CA THR A 70 0.14 8.99 -18.96
C THR A 70 -1.10 9.65 -19.55
N SER A 71 -2.12 8.85 -19.83
CA SER A 71 -3.40 9.28 -20.35
C SER A 71 -4.20 10.10 -19.32
N LYS A 72 -5.17 10.88 -19.83
CA LYS A 72 -6.11 11.62 -18.99
C LYS A 72 -6.99 10.66 -18.17
N GLU A 73 -7.40 9.55 -18.76
CA GLU A 73 -8.24 8.54 -18.13
C GLU A 73 -7.49 7.82 -17.00
N ASP A 74 -6.20 7.53 -17.16
CA ASP A 74 -5.34 7.04 -16.07
C ASP A 74 -5.26 8.06 -14.92
N THR A 75 -5.03 9.34 -15.25
CA THR A 75 -5.01 10.40 -14.24
C THR A 75 -6.34 10.49 -13.47
N GLN A 76 -7.47 10.34 -14.17
CA GLN A 76 -8.81 10.31 -13.56
C GLN A 76 -8.99 9.10 -12.65
N PHE A 77 -8.56 7.91 -13.10
CA PHE A 77 -8.59 6.70 -12.30
C PHE A 77 -7.73 6.85 -11.04
N PHE A 78 -6.48 7.32 -11.18
CA PHE A 78 -5.57 7.58 -10.06
C PHE A 78 -6.19 8.52 -9.04
N VAL A 79 -6.74 9.66 -9.47
CA VAL A 79 -7.39 10.62 -8.57
C VAL A 79 -8.58 9.97 -7.85
N LYS A 80 -9.45 9.26 -8.57
CA LYS A 80 -10.63 8.60 -7.99
C LYS A 80 -10.21 7.55 -6.96
N ARG A 81 -9.32 6.63 -7.34
CA ARG A 81 -8.92 5.49 -6.52
C ARG A 81 -8.14 5.89 -5.28
N THR A 82 -7.23 6.87 -5.41
CA THR A 82 -6.47 7.40 -4.27
C THR A 82 -7.35 8.20 -3.31
N LYS A 83 -8.33 8.97 -3.81
CA LYS A 83 -9.32 9.64 -2.93
C LYS A 83 -10.20 8.66 -2.17
N GLN A 84 -10.61 7.56 -2.79
CA GLN A 84 -11.35 6.49 -2.10
C GLN A 84 -10.54 5.87 -0.95
N ALA A 85 -9.22 5.72 -1.13
CA ALA A 85 -8.35 5.24 -0.06
C ALA A 85 -8.15 6.28 1.05
N GLY A 86 -8.09 7.57 0.68
CA GLY A 86 -7.93 8.68 1.62
C GLY A 86 -6.50 8.91 2.11
N VAL A 87 -5.58 7.97 1.85
CA VAL A 87 -4.14 8.10 2.15
C VAL A 87 -3.33 7.75 0.92
N ILE A 88 -2.28 8.55 0.68
CA ILE A 88 -1.24 8.25 -0.30
C ILE A 88 0.13 8.23 0.37
N VAL A 89 0.94 7.25 -0.01
CA VAL A 89 2.32 7.10 0.45
C VAL A 89 3.22 7.15 -0.78
N MET A 90 4.23 8.02 -0.72
CA MET A 90 5.20 8.14 -1.81
C MET A 90 6.61 8.47 -1.30
N GLY A 91 7.60 8.39 -2.17
CA GLY A 91 8.97 8.81 -1.90
C GLY A 91 9.21 10.27 -2.31
N LEU A 92 10.31 10.83 -1.81
CA LEU A 92 10.70 12.22 -2.06
C LEU A 92 10.71 12.62 -3.54
N ASN A 93 11.30 11.79 -4.42
CA ASN A 93 11.37 12.10 -5.85
C ASN A 93 9.99 12.17 -6.49
N THR A 94 9.12 11.19 -6.19
CA THR A 94 7.73 11.18 -6.67
C THR A 94 6.97 12.40 -6.18
N TYR A 95 7.14 12.78 -4.91
CA TYR A 95 6.54 14.00 -4.37
C TYR A 95 7.02 15.25 -5.13
N LYS A 96 8.33 15.36 -5.42
CA LYS A 96 8.91 16.47 -6.19
C LYS A 96 8.39 16.53 -7.62
N THR A 97 8.21 15.40 -8.28
CA THR A 97 7.61 15.30 -9.63
C THR A 97 6.14 15.76 -9.62
N ILE A 98 5.38 15.47 -8.56
CA ILE A 98 4.00 15.96 -8.39
C ILE A 98 3.97 17.46 -8.03
N GLY A 99 4.95 17.92 -7.27
CA GLY A 99 5.20 19.33 -6.94
C GLY A 99 4.33 19.91 -5.83
N LYS A 100 3.26 19.23 -5.41
CA LYS A 100 2.38 19.67 -4.30
C LYS A 100 1.64 18.50 -3.65
N PRO A 101 1.18 18.65 -2.39
CA PRO A 101 0.28 17.67 -1.80
C PRO A 101 -1.00 17.53 -2.61
N LEU A 102 -1.46 16.29 -2.76
CA LEU A 102 -2.69 15.99 -3.46
C LEU A 102 -3.89 16.23 -2.52
N PRO A 103 -4.87 17.07 -2.89
CA PRO A 103 -5.95 17.45 -2.00
C PRO A 103 -6.88 16.27 -1.66
N GLU A 104 -7.58 16.38 -0.53
CA GLU A 104 -8.55 15.39 -0.01
C GLU A 104 -7.94 14.02 0.33
N ARG A 105 -6.62 13.97 0.49
CA ARG A 105 -5.86 12.80 0.90
C ARG A 105 -4.84 13.20 1.94
N LEU A 106 -4.59 12.31 2.90
CA LEU A 106 -3.39 12.39 3.71
C LEU A 106 -2.19 12.06 2.80
N ASN A 107 -1.23 12.98 2.72
CA ASN A 107 -0.03 12.82 1.92
C ASN A 107 1.12 12.41 2.85
N ILE A 108 1.73 11.25 2.60
CA ILE A 108 2.85 10.76 3.39
C ILE A 108 4.05 10.60 2.48
N VAL A 109 5.17 11.23 2.85
CA VAL A 109 6.39 11.28 2.06
C VAL A 109 7.52 10.59 2.83
N TYR A 110 8.05 9.52 2.26
CA TYR A 110 9.30 8.91 2.72
C TYR A 110 10.48 9.81 2.34
N SER A 111 11.18 10.33 3.35
CA SER A 111 12.32 11.23 3.18
C SER A 111 13.21 11.24 4.42
N ASN A 112 14.52 11.12 4.23
CA ASN A 112 15.54 11.23 5.27
C ASN A 112 16.34 12.55 5.20
N THR A 113 16.18 13.34 4.13
CA THR A 113 16.92 14.59 3.91
C THR A 113 16.07 15.84 4.11
N GLU A 114 14.80 15.79 3.71
CA GLU A 114 13.89 16.93 3.73
C GLU A 114 12.64 16.58 4.54
N LYS A 115 12.36 17.37 5.59
CA LYS A 115 11.34 17.05 6.61
C LYS A 115 10.15 18.00 6.65
N ASN A 116 10.20 19.09 5.88
CA ASN A 116 9.17 20.12 5.92
C ASN A 116 8.45 20.23 4.58
N PHE A 117 7.30 19.56 4.48
CA PHE A 117 6.40 19.68 3.34
C PHE A 117 5.05 20.21 3.84
N PRO A 118 4.73 21.50 3.63
CA PRO A 118 3.43 22.03 4.02
C PRO A 118 2.30 21.22 3.39
N GLY A 119 1.42 20.65 4.22
CA GLY A 119 0.29 19.83 3.77
C GLY A 119 0.62 18.34 3.53
N ALA A 120 1.82 17.87 3.88
CA ALA A 120 2.18 16.46 3.89
C ALA A 120 2.94 16.07 5.18
N GLU A 121 2.80 14.81 5.58
CA GLU A 121 3.54 14.20 6.68
C GLU A 121 4.81 13.53 6.14
N VAL A 122 5.92 13.64 6.88
CA VAL A 122 7.18 12.96 6.53
C VAL A 122 7.36 11.75 7.43
N THR A 123 7.80 10.64 6.84
CA THR A 123 8.09 9.42 7.59
C THR A 123 9.43 8.81 7.18
N GLU A 124 10.04 8.16 8.15
CA GLU A 124 11.19 7.26 7.98
C GLU A 124 10.90 5.88 8.60
N ALA A 125 9.64 5.64 9.02
CA ALA A 125 9.23 4.44 9.74
C ALA A 125 9.25 3.20 8.84
N ASP A 126 9.41 2.01 9.43
CA ASP A 126 9.20 0.76 8.71
C ASP A 126 7.75 0.74 8.13
N PRO A 127 7.54 0.19 6.92
CA PRO A 127 6.21 0.10 6.33
C PRO A 127 5.14 -0.52 7.24
N GLY A 128 5.48 -1.54 8.03
CA GLY A 128 4.53 -2.17 8.95
C GLY A 128 4.06 -1.21 10.03
N ASP A 129 5.00 -0.50 10.65
CA ASP A 129 4.71 0.51 11.68
C ASP A 129 3.85 1.65 11.13
N LEU A 130 4.16 2.12 9.92
CA LEU A 130 3.36 3.14 9.24
C LEU A 130 1.91 2.68 9.04
N LEU A 131 1.71 1.47 8.53
CA LEU A 131 0.37 0.92 8.31
C LEU A 131 -0.40 0.75 9.62
N ALA A 132 0.27 0.29 10.68
CA ALA A 132 -0.34 0.15 12.01
C ALA A 132 -0.75 1.51 12.61
N ASP A 133 0.03 2.57 12.41
CA ASP A 133 -0.36 3.93 12.79
C ASP A 133 -1.59 4.41 12.00
N LEU A 134 -1.59 4.22 10.68
CA LEU A 134 -2.70 4.64 9.82
C LEU A 134 -3.99 3.89 10.15
N GLU A 135 -3.91 2.61 10.47
CA GLU A 135 -5.05 1.83 10.94
C GLU A 135 -5.61 2.39 12.26
N LYS A 136 -4.75 2.71 13.23
CA LYS A 136 -5.16 3.37 14.50
C LYS A 136 -5.81 4.73 14.27
N ARG A 137 -5.41 5.44 13.22
CA ARG A 137 -6.01 6.71 12.78
C ARG A 137 -7.35 6.52 12.03
N GLY A 138 -7.77 5.26 11.82
CA GLY A 138 -9.06 4.90 11.23
C GLY A 138 -9.05 4.73 9.71
N TYR A 139 -7.89 4.73 9.06
CA TYR A 139 -7.78 4.47 7.63
C TYR A 139 -7.94 2.98 7.32
N LYS A 140 -8.64 2.68 6.23
CA LYS A 140 -8.95 1.31 5.81
C LYS A 140 -8.15 0.85 4.59
N GLU A 141 -7.68 1.80 3.79
CA GLU A 141 -6.88 1.54 2.62
C GLU A 141 -5.77 2.58 2.51
N VAL A 142 -4.69 2.20 1.85
CA VAL A 142 -3.55 3.10 1.59
C VAL A 142 -3.08 2.89 0.17
N ALA A 143 -3.02 3.98 -0.60
CA ALA A 143 -2.43 3.94 -1.93
C ALA A 143 -0.92 4.16 -1.84
N ILE A 144 -0.15 3.16 -2.21
CA ILE A 144 1.29 3.27 -2.41
C ILE A 144 1.49 3.77 -3.85
N CYS A 145 2.02 4.98 -4.00
CA CYS A 145 2.12 5.70 -5.26
C CYS A 145 3.56 5.84 -5.78
N GLY A 146 4.50 5.12 -5.16
CA GLY A 146 5.87 4.97 -5.64
C GLY A 146 6.85 5.97 -5.02
N GLY A 147 8.06 6.14 -5.54
CA GLY A 147 8.60 5.49 -6.73
C GLY A 147 9.09 4.06 -6.48
N SER A 148 9.93 3.56 -7.38
CA SER A 148 10.39 2.17 -7.40
C SER A 148 10.94 1.68 -6.06
N SER A 149 11.65 2.53 -5.31
CA SER A 149 12.18 2.17 -3.98
C SER A 149 11.08 1.93 -2.96
N ILE A 150 10.02 2.75 -2.97
CA ILE A 150 8.86 2.59 -2.07
C ILE A 150 8.06 1.35 -2.45
N TYR A 151 7.79 1.15 -3.75
CA TYR A 151 7.15 -0.09 -4.22
C TYR A 151 7.93 -1.34 -3.78
N THR A 152 9.25 -1.32 -3.98
CA THR A 152 10.13 -2.44 -3.59
C THR A 152 10.05 -2.68 -2.09
N MET A 153 10.18 -1.64 -1.27
CA MET A 153 10.18 -1.73 0.19
C MET A 153 8.88 -2.35 0.73
N PHE A 154 7.71 -1.95 0.23
CA PHE A 154 6.44 -2.53 0.66
C PHE A 154 6.23 -3.97 0.15
N MET A 155 6.74 -4.31 -1.04
CA MET A 155 6.68 -5.67 -1.58
C MET A 155 7.62 -6.63 -0.85
N GLU A 156 8.84 -6.21 -0.48
CA GLU A 156 9.78 -7.02 0.31
C GLU A 156 9.19 -7.43 1.66
N ARG A 157 8.39 -6.54 2.26
CA ARG A 157 7.65 -6.79 3.51
C ARG A 157 6.36 -7.60 3.32
N ARG A 158 6.00 -7.97 2.09
CA ARG A 158 4.76 -8.72 1.75
C ARG A 158 3.48 -8.06 2.28
N LEU A 159 3.47 -6.73 2.35
CA LEU A 159 2.36 -5.97 2.93
C LEU A 159 1.26 -5.68 1.90
N ILE A 160 1.62 -5.58 0.62
CA ILE A 160 0.70 -5.21 -0.45
C ILE A 160 -0.31 -6.33 -0.71
N LYS A 161 -1.60 -5.97 -0.82
CA LYS A 161 -2.67 -6.92 -1.14
C LYS A 161 -3.12 -6.85 -2.59
N LYS A 162 -3.04 -5.67 -3.20
CA LYS A 162 -3.50 -5.41 -4.56
C LYS A 162 -2.53 -4.57 -5.37
N LEU A 163 -2.56 -4.78 -6.68
CA LEU A 163 -1.86 -3.97 -7.67
C LEU A 163 -2.89 -3.41 -8.66
N TYR A 164 -2.85 -2.10 -8.87
CA TYR A 164 -3.50 -1.42 -9.99
C TYR A 164 -2.40 -0.98 -10.95
N LEU A 165 -2.33 -1.63 -12.11
CA LEU A 165 -1.32 -1.35 -13.12
C LEU A 165 -1.98 -0.85 -14.39
N THR A 166 -1.76 0.41 -14.73
CA THR A 166 -2.17 0.98 -16.01
C THR A 166 -1.05 0.79 -17.03
N ILE A 167 -1.31 0.10 -18.13
CA ILE A 167 -0.38 -0.03 -19.25
C ILE A 167 -0.68 1.06 -20.27
N GLU A 168 0.27 1.97 -20.46
CA GLU A 168 0.21 3.03 -21.46
C GLU A 168 0.90 2.61 -22.76
N PRO A 169 0.43 3.10 -23.93
CA PRO A 169 0.87 2.67 -25.25
C PRO A 169 2.22 3.30 -25.67
N VAL A 170 3.22 3.23 -24.80
CA VAL A 170 4.56 3.76 -25.03
C VAL A 170 5.60 2.71 -24.70
N VAL A 171 6.73 2.75 -25.40
CA VAL A 171 7.92 1.93 -25.12
C VAL A 171 9.06 2.87 -24.76
N PHE A 172 9.74 2.63 -23.65
CA PHE A 172 10.86 3.47 -23.23
C PHE A 172 12.22 2.92 -23.66
N GLY A 173 12.37 1.61 -23.77
CA GLY A 173 13.61 0.87 -24.03
C GLY A 173 14.51 0.75 -22.81
N GLU A 174 14.53 1.77 -21.98
CA GLU A 174 15.24 1.84 -20.70
C GLU A 174 14.51 2.75 -19.72
N GLY A 175 14.83 2.62 -18.43
CA GLY A 175 14.34 3.53 -17.41
C GLY A 175 14.21 2.89 -16.04
N LEU A 176 13.38 3.52 -15.21
CA LEU A 176 13.07 3.05 -13.87
C LEU A 176 12.02 1.93 -13.95
N LYS A 177 12.39 0.75 -13.48
CA LYS A 177 11.47 -0.39 -13.34
C LYS A 177 10.51 -0.17 -12.17
N LEU A 178 9.41 -0.93 -12.13
CA LEU A 178 8.47 -0.91 -11.01
C LEU A 178 9.14 -1.28 -9.68
N PHE A 179 10.02 -2.30 -9.70
CA PHE A 179 10.80 -2.74 -8.54
C PHE A 179 12.31 -2.64 -8.83
N GLN A 180 13.10 -2.27 -7.82
CA GLN A 180 14.56 -2.12 -7.91
C GLN A 180 15.32 -3.39 -7.53
N LYS A 181 14.63 -4.34 -6.90
CA LYS A 181 15.14 -5.65 -6.52
C LYS A 181 14.29 -6.74 -7.14
N GLU A 182 14.78 -7.97 -7.07
CA GLU A 182 14.01 -9.15 -7.44
C GLU A 182 12.83 -9.32 -6.48
N ILE A 183 11.62 -9.24 -7.02
CA ILE A 183 10.37 -9.49 -6.30
C ILE A 183 9.69 -10.64 -7.03
N ASP A 184 9.44 -11.74 -6.32
CA ASP A 184 8.70 -12.90 -6.81
C ASP A 184 7.38 -12.99 -6.05
N ALA A 185 6.27 -12.93 -6.79
CA ALA A 185 4.92 -13.01 -6.25
C ALA A 185 3.98 -13.55 -7.32
N LYS A 186 3.05 -14.42 -6.91
CA LYS A 186 1.98 -14.87 -7.78
C LYS A 186 0.82 -13.89 -7.71
N LEU A 187 0.23 -13.61 -8.87
CA LEU A 187 -0.86 -12.66 -9.01
C LEU A 187 -2.11 -13.36 -9.53
N ASP A 188 -3.25 -12.98 -8.98
CA ASP A 188 -4.57 -13.32 -9.52
C ASP A 188 -5.14 -12.10 -10.24
N LEU A 189 -5.39 -12.21 -11.54
CA LEU A 189 -6.08 -11.17 -12.28
C LEU A 189 -7.53 -11.06 -11.80
N ARG A 190 -7.95 -9.87 -11.39
CA ARG A 190 -9.29 -9.59 -10.86
C ARG A 190 -10.13 -8.76 -11.80
N ALA A 191 -9.53 -7.78 -12.48
CA ALA A 191 -10.22 -6.98 -13.48
C ALA A 191 -9.28 -6.52 -14.58
N VAL A 192 -9.86 -6.34 -15.76
CA VAL A 192 -9.24 -5.68 -16.92
C VAL A 192 -10.21 -4.60 -17.37
N GLU A 193 -9.79 -3.34 -17.31
CA GLU A 193 -10.59 -2.19 -17.73
C GLU A 193 -9.87 -1.47 -18.86
N LYS A 194 -10.57 -1.30 -19.99
CA LYS A 194 -10.07 -0.46 -21.08
C LYS A 194 -10.40 1.00 -20.75
N LEU A 195 -9.41 1.78 -20.34
CA LEU A 195 -9.60 3.17 -19.92
C LEU A 195 -9.91 4.08 -21.12
N ASN A 196 -9.24 3.83 -22.25
CA ASN A 196 -9.50 4.45 -23.56
C ASN A 196 -9.07 3.48 -24.67
N ASP A 197 -9.03 3.92 -25.93
CA ASP A 197 -8.71 3.05 -27.07
C ASP A 197 -7.36 2.31 -26.99
N ASN A 198 -6.38 2.87 -26.29
CA ASN A 198 -4.99 2.40 -26.26
C ASN A 198 -4.45 2.07 -24.86
N THR A 199 -5.14 2.50 -23.80
CA THR A 199 -4.71 2.34 -22.39
C THR A 199 -5.57 1.30 -21.68
N VAL A 200 -4.93 0.36 -20.99
CA VAL A 200 -5.60 -0.69 -20.19
C VAL A 200 -5.17 -0.63 -18.74
N LEU A 201 -6.13 -0.74 -17.82
CA LEU A 201 -5.92 -0.90 -16.40
C LEU A 201 -6.11 -2.37 -16.02
N LEU A 202 -5.18 -2.90 -15.23
CA LEU A 202 -5.22 -4.25 -14.68
C LEU A 202 -5.30 -4.17 -13.15
N GLU A 203 -6.28 -4.85 -12.56
CA GLU A 203 -6.35 -5.08 -11.11
C GLU A 203 -5.92 -6.51 -10.81
N TYR A 204 -4.92 -6.65 -9.95
CA TYR A 204 -4.46 -7.94 -9.43
C TYR A 204 -4.58 -8.01 -7.92
N ASN A 205 -4.88 -9.20 -7.40
CA ASN A 205 -4.56 -9.55 -6.02
C ASN A 205 -3.22 -10.27 -5.98
N ILE A 206 -2.45 -10.06 -4.91
CA ILE A 206 -1.25 -10.85 -4.61
C ILE A 206 -1.67 -12.08 -3.80
N GLN A 207 -1.13 -13.25 -4.14
CA GLN A 207 -1.35 -14.53 -3.44
C GLN A 207 -0.48 -14.68 -2.18
#